data_AF-A0A5C7HYA5-F1
#
_entry.id   AF-A0A5C7HYA5-F1
#
_cell.length_a   1.000
_cell.length_b   1.000
_cell.length_c   1.000
_cell.angle_alpha   90.00
_cell.angle_beta   90.00
_cell.angle_gamma   90.00
#
_symmetry.space_group_name_H-M   'P 1'
#
loop_
_entity.id
_entity.type
_entity.pdbx_description
1 polymer ?
#
loop_
_entity_poly.entity_id
_entity_poly.type
_entity_poly.pdbx_seq_one_letter_code
_entity_poly.pdbx_strand_id
1 'polypeptide(L)'
;MKFLKPVTFYKEVFKDILMKNASKHGRLLGLDVSDKCVSLAVSDSKNLTAVPLRCLHRKKTTTSMADIFQSLISEHNLVCFVVGTPYTRHCNAKPFLEETQIFIDKLCKTGKLEGFKYTFWDSCIRSKNSEFVLEQHVKFMLEHLNQPKIKKPKTIIKKCLAVSALQGFLDCTHKMVEEDCD
;
A
#
# COMPACT_ATOMS: atom_id res chain seq x y z
N MET A 1 -4.39 -14.85 5.31
CA MET A 1 -3.30 -14.37 4.43
C MET A 1 -1.97 -14.89 4.92
N LYS A 2 -1.00 -15.08 4.02
CA LYS A 2 0.37 -15.53 4.34
C LYS A 2 1.36 -14.37 4.23
N PHE A 3 2.14 -14.13 5.29
CA PHE A 3 3.23 -13.16 5.26
C PHE A 3 4.42 -13.73 4.47
N LEU A 4 5.02 -12.90 3.62
CA LEU A 4 6.29 -13.16 2.97
C LEU A 4 7.23 -11.97 3.18
N LYS A 5 8.50 -12.25 3.50
CA LYS A 5 9.55 -11.23 3.53
C LYS A 5 9.70 -10.58 2.15
N PRO A 6 10.07 -9.29 2.03
CA PRO A 6 10.08 -8.58 0.75
C PRO A 6 10.84 -9.30 -0.37
N VAL A 7 12.05 -9.79 -0.09
CA VAL A 7 12.87 -10.52 -1.08
C VAL A 7 12.22 -11.85 -1.48
N THR A 8 11.68 -12.60 -0.52
CA THR A 8 10.96 -13.86 -0.78
C THR A 8 9.68 -13.60 -1.59
N PHE A 9 8.95 -12.54 -1.25
CA PHE A 9 7.77 -12.11 -1.96
C PHE A 9 8.10 -11.76 -3.41
N TYR A 10 9.19 -11.02 -3.65
CA TYR A 10 9.67 -10.74 -5.00
C TYR A 10 9.91 -12.03 -5.79
N LYS A 11 10.70 -12.96 -5.24
CA LYS A 11 11.08 -14.21 -5.92
C LYS A 11 9.90 -15.15 -6.19
N GLU A 12 9.03 -15.37 -5.19
CA GLU A 12 7.95 -16.37 -5.26
C GLU A 12 6.65 -15.86 -5.89
N VAL A 13 6.50 -14.55 -6.04
CA VAL A 13 5.23 -13.93 -6.41
C VAL A 13 5.44 -12.93 -7.52
N PHE A 14 6.26 -11.91 -7.27
CA PHE A 14 6.33 -10.77 -8.16
C PHE A 14 7.05 -11.10 -9.48
N LYS A 15 8.12 -11.90 -9.43
CA LYS A 15 8.81 -12.40 -10.61
C LYS A 15 7.86 -13.21 -11.50
N ASP A 16 7.05 -14.09 -10.92
CA ASP A 16 6.02 -14.83 -11.66
C ASP A 16 4.94 -13.92 -12.27
N ILE A 17 4.51 -12.87 -11.55
CA ILE A 17 3.53 -11.90 -12.05
C ILE A 17 4.09 -11.15 -13.26
N LEU A 18 5.36 -10.73 -13.21
CA LEU A 18 6.02 -10.00 -14.31
C LEU A 18 6.37 -10.92 -15.50
N MET A 19 6.87 -12.12 -15.22
CA MET A 19 7.43 -13.02 -16.24
C MET A 19 6.39 -13.92 -16.92
N LYS A 20 5.19 -14.12 -16.35
CA LYS A 20 4.12 -14.85 -17.04
C LYS A 20 3.51 -13.98 -18.12
N ASN A 21 3.77 -14.35 -19.38
CA ASN A 21 3.08 -13.85 -20.57
C ASN A 21 1.59 -14.23 -20.50
N ALA A 22 0.78 -13.43 -19.81
CA ALA A 22 -0.66 -13.57 -19.83
C ALA A 22 -1.29 -12.19 -19.99
N SER A 23 -2.29 -12.12 -20.87
CA SER A 23 -3.03 -10.92 -21.29
C SER A 23 -3.61 -10.05 -20.16
N LYS A 24 -3.48 -10.45 -18.88
CA LYS A 24 -3.82 -9.67 -17.68
C LYS A 24 -2.88 -10.04 -16.52
N HIS A 25 -1.78 -9.30 -16.36
CA HIS A 25 -0.96 -9.43 -15.14
C HIS A 25 -1.81 -9.09 -13.91
N GLY A 26 -1.63 -9.86 -12.84
CA GLY A 26 -2.22 -9.55 -11.55
C GLY A 26 -1.70 -8.22 -11.02
N ARG A 27 -2.57 -7.44 -10.37
CA ARG A 27 -2.22 -6.13 -9.81
C ARG A 27 -1.95 -6.23 -8.31
N LEU A 28 -1.15 -5.31 -7.80
CA LEU A 28 -0.83 -5.19 -6.38
C LEU A 28 -1.71 -4.13 -5.73
N LEU A 29 -2.08 -4.37 -4.48
CA LEU A 29 -2.75 -3.38 -3.63
C LEU A 29 -1.78 -2.88 -2.56
N GLY A 30 -1.56 -1.57 -2.53
CA GLY A 30 -0.83 -0.87 -1.48
C GLY A 30 -1.76 -0.47 -0.35
N LEU A 31 -1.36 -0.73 0.89
CA LEU A 31 -2.11 -0.34 2.09
C LEU A 31 -1.26 0.58 2.96
N ASP A 32 -1.86 1.66 3.43
CA ASP A 32 -1.30 2.54 4.47
C ASP A 32 -2.26 2.59 5.64
N VAL A 33 -1.89 1.95 6.75
CA VAL A 33 -2.73 1.84 7.94
C VAL A 33 -2.49 3.01 8.89
N SER A 34 -3.54 3.73 9.23
CA SER A 34 -3.56 4.79 10.25
C SER A 34 -4.63 4.50 11.32
N ASP A 35 -4.61 5.24 12.42
CA ASP A 35 -5.61 5.21 13.49
C ASP A 35 -7.07 5.24 12.99
N LYS A 36 -7.34 6.09 12.00
CA LYS A 36 -8.70 6.42 11.54
C LYS A 36 -9.08 5.79 10.21
N CYS A 37 -8.10 5.54 9.35
CA CYS A 37 -8.34 5.11 7.97
C CYS A 37 -7.26 4.15 7.47
N VAL A 38 -7.64 3.29 6.54
CA VAL A 38 -6.73 2.49 5.72
C VAL A 38 -6.76 3.07 4.32
N SER A 39 -5.70 3.75 3.90
CA SER A 39 -5.59 4.26 2.54
C SER A 39 -5.12 3.15 1.62
N LEU A 40 -5.71 3.09 0.43
CA LEU A 40 -5.46 2.08 -0.57
C LEU A 40 -4.90 2.72 -1.84
N ALA A 41 -3.90 2.07 -2.42
CA ALA A 41 -3.39 2.34 -3.76
C ALA A 41 -3.38 1.04 -4.56
N VAL A 42 -3.41 1.13 -5.88
CA VAL A 42 -3.38 -0.03 -6.77
C VAL A 42 -2.32 0.20 -7.84
N SER A 43 -1.57 -0.84 -8.21
CA SER A 43 -0.60 -0.75 -9.31
C SER A 43 -1.32 -0.67 -10.67
N ASP A 44 -0.67 -0.24 -11.74
CA ASP A 44 -1.20 -0.39 -13.10
C ASP A 44 -1.13 -1.86 -13.57
N SER A 45 -1.63 -2.14 -14.78
CA SER A 45 -1.62 -3.49 -15.35
C SER A 45 -0.22 -4.03 -15.68
N LYS A 46 0.80 -3.17 -15.71
CA LYS A 46 2.20 -3.56 -15.94
C LYS A 46 2.99 -3.65 -14.62
N ASN A 47 2.35 -3.34 -13.50
CA ASN A 47 2.96 -3.14 -12.20
C ASN A 47 4.09 -2.09 -12.20
N LEU A 48 4.06 -1.10 -13.09
CA LEU A 48 5.09 -0.04 -13.16
C LEU A 48 4.75 1.14 -12.25
N THR A 49 3.47 1.52 -12.21
CA THR A 49 3.03 2.73 -11.50
C THR A 49 1.95 2.42 -10.48
N ALA A 50 1.90 3.17 -9.38
CA ALA A 50 0.87 3.09 -8.36
C ALA A 50 -0.07 4.31 -8.44
N VAL A 51 -1.38 4.07 -8.35
CA VAL A 51 -2.40 5.12 -8.35
C VAL A 51 -3.28 5.05 -7.09
N PRO A 52 -3.77 6.19 -6.58
CA PRO A 52 -4.59 6.21 -5.38
C PRO A 52 -5.96 5.60 -5.67
N LEU A 53 -6.43 4.70 -4.81
CA LEU A 53 -7.72 4.02 -4.97
C LEU A 53 -8.80 4.65 -4.08
N ARG A 54 -8.78 4.35 -2.78
CA ARG A 54 -9.78 4.85 -1.81
C ARG A 54 -9.24 4.81 -0.38
N CYS A 55 -9.91 5.48 0.55
CA CYS A 55 -9.58 5.43 1.99
C CYS A 55 -10.74 4.80 2.75
N LEU A 56 -10.49 3.70 3.45
CA LEU A 56 -11.48 2.96 4.24
C LEU A 56 -11.45 3.41 5.70
N HIS A 57 -12.53 3.98 6.22
CA HIS A 57 -12.62 4.37 7.63
C HIS A 57 -12.66 3.13 8.54
N ARG A 58 -11.82 3.13 9.58
CA ARG A 58 -11.71 2.05 10.59
C ARG A 58 -12.89 1.97 11.57
N LYS A 59 -13.89 2.85 11.45
CA LYS A 59 -15.18 2.72 12.15
C LYS A 59 -15.97 1.48 11.71
N LYS A 60 -15.65 0.91 10.54
CA LYS A 60 -16.26 -0.33 10.05
C LYS A 60 -15.75 -1.52 10.86
N THR A 61 -16.57 -2.57 10.97
CA THR A 61 -16.12 -3.84 11.56
C THR A 61 -15.04 -4.48 10.69
N THR A 62 -14.14 -5.25 11.30
CA THR A 62 -13.09 -5.98 10.57
C THR A 62 -13.68 -6.88 9.48
N THR A 63 -14.82 -7.53 9.75
CA THR A 63 -15.54 -8.36 8.78
C THR A 63 -15.97 -7.55 7.56
N SER A 64 -16.58 -6.37 7.77
CA SER A 64 -16.98 -5.48 6.66
C SER A 64 -15.77 -4.98 5.87
N MET A 65 -14.64 -4.74 6.52
CA MET A 65 -13.41 -4.41 5.81
C MET A 65 -12.95 -5.58 4.94
N ALA A 66 -12.95 -6.81 5.46
CA ALA A 66 -12.59 -7.99 4.69
C ALA A 66 -13.49 -8.20 3.46
N ASP A 67 -14.79 -7.93 3.56
CA ASP A 67 -15.73 -7.97 2.42
C ASP A 67 -15.37 -6.94 1.33
N ILE A 68 -14.95 -5.75 1.75
CA ILE A 68 -14.47 -4.72 0.82
C ILE A 68 -13.18 -5.20 0.15
N PHE A 69 -12.24 -5.78 0.88
CA PHE A 69 -11.01 -6.34 0.29
C PHE A 69 -11.33 -7.45 -0.71
N GLN A 70 -12.25 -8.38 -0.40
CA GLN A 70 -12.68 -9.41 -1.36
C GLN A 70 -13.27 -8.79 -2.63
N SER A 71 -14.14 -7.79 -2.50
CA SER A 71 -14.73 -7.09 -3.65
C SER A 71 -13.64 -6.44 -4.51
N LEU A 72 -12.66 -5.79 -3.87
CA LEU A 72 -11.53 -5.16 -4.56
C LEU A 72 -10.62 -6.17 -5.27
N ILE A 73 -10.43 -7.35 -4.69
CA ILE A 73 -9.63 -8.43 -5.31
C ILE A 73 -10.21 -8.79 -6.67
N SER A 74 -11.53 -9.01 -6.73
CA SER A 74 -12.22 -9.30 -7.98
C SER A 74 -12.27 -8.08 -8.92
N GLU A 75 -12.57 -6.88 -8.40
CA GLU A 75 -12.71 -5.65 -9.19
C GLU A 75 -11.42 -5.26 -9.92
N HIS A 76 -10.26 -5.46 -9.29
CA HIS A 76 -8.97 -5.00 -9.81
C HIS A 76 -8.00 -6.12 -10.18
N ASN A 77 -8.47 -7.38 -10.20
CA ASN A 77 -7.60 -8.54 -10.44
C ASN A 77 -6.36 -8.53 -9.53
N LEU A 78 -6.59 -8.29 -8.23
CA LEU A 78 -5.51 -8.20 -7.27
C LEU A 78 -4.95 -9.60 -7.03
N VAL A 79 -3.64 -9.68 -6.82
CA VAL A 79 -2.97 -10.95 -6.50
C VAL A 79 -2.29 -10.93 -5.15
N CYS A 80 -1.83 -9.77 -4.70
CA CYS A 80 -1.12 -9.62 -3.43
C CYS A 80 -1.22 -8.21 -2.84
N PHE A 81 -0.87 -8.11 -1.56
CA PHE A 81 -0.87 -6.86 -0.80
C PHE A 81 0.53 -6.41 -0.40
N VAL A 82 0.79 -5.11 -0.51
CA VAL A 82 1.98 -4.43 -0.02
C VAL A 82 1.55 -3.49 1.08
N VAL A 83 1.98 -3.75 2.32
CA VAL A 83 1.56 -2.99 3.49
C VAL A 83 2.68 -2.03 3.89
N GLY A 84 2.43 -0.74 3.72
CA GLY A 84 3.33 0.33 4.13
C GLY A 84 3.48 0.36 5.65
N THR A 85 4.71 0.31 6.12
CA THR A 85 5.07 0.48 7.53
C THR A 85 5.94 1.73 7.70
N PRO A 86 5.88 2.39 8.86
CA PRO A 86 6.81 3.48 9.15
C PRO A 86 8.25 2.97 9.26
N TYR A 87 9.16 3.88 8.91
CA TYR A 87 10.60 3.68 8.88
C TYR A 87 11.14 2.98 10.13
N THR A 88 11.67 1.77 9.94
CA THR A 88 12.12 0.91 11.05
C THR A 88 13.64 0.96 11.28
N ARG A 89 14.37 1.91 10.66
CA ARG A 89 15.85 1.95 10.75
C ARG A 89 16.39 2.31 12.13
N HIS A 90 15.55 2.76 13.07
CA HIS A 90 15.90 2.85 14.49
C HIS A 90 14.98 1.93 15.30
N CYS A 91 15.59 1.03 16.07
CA CYS A 91 14.97 -0.06 16.84
C CYS A 91 13.91 0.34 17.90
N ASN A 92 13.47 1.59 17.93
CA ASN A 92 12.55 2.14 18.93
C ASN A 92 11.16 2.51 18.38
N ALA A 93 10.90 2.37 17.07
CA ALA A 93 9.59 2.63 16.46
C ALA A 93 8.62 1.43 16.55
N LYS A 94 8.40 0.88 17.76
CA LYS A 94 7.47 -0.25 17.98
C LYS A 94 5.96 0.08 17.80
N PRO A 95 5.41 1.23 18.22
CA PRO A 95 3.95 1.35 18.38
C PRO A 95 3.15 1.40 17.07
N PHE A 96 3.73 1.93 15.98
CA PHE A 96 3.02 1.97 14.69
C PHE A 96 3.12 0.66 13.89
N LEU A 97 4.22 -0.08 14.09
CA LEU A 97 4.33 -1.43 13.57
C LEU A 97 3.28 -2.32 14.25
N GLU A 98 3.09 -2.16 15.56
CA GLU A 98 2.07 -2.87 16.34
C GLU A 98 0.65 -2.60 15.84
N GLU A 99 0.25 -1.34 15.60
CA GLU A 99 -1.11 -1.05 15.09
C GLU A 99 -1.37 -1.65 13.70
N THR A 100 -0.40 -1.53 12.81
CA THR A 100 -0.49 -2.08 11.46
C THR A 100 -0.59 -3.60 11.52
N GLN A 101 0.24 -4.23 12.35
CA GLN A 101 0.25 -5.68 12.55
C GLN A 101 -1.06 -6.16 13.18
N ILE A 102 -1.57 -5.50 14.23
CA ILE A 102 -2.87 -5.81 14.84
C ILE A 102 -3.99 -5.74 13.82
N PHE A 103 -3.97 -4.74 12.93
CA PHE A 103 -4.96 -4.62 11.86
C PHE A 103 -4.89 -5.79 10.87
N ILE A 104 -3.68 -6.13 10.40
CA ILE A 104 -3.47 -7.26 9.49
C ILE A 104 -3.84 -8.59 10.15
N ASP A 105 -3.50 -8.80 11.41
CA ASP A 105 -3.86 -10.00 12.17
C ASP A 105 -5.37 -10.14 12.32
N LYS A 106 -6.07 -9.04 12.61
CA LYS A 106 -7.53 -9.01 12.64
C LYS A 106 -8.13 -9.37 11.29
N LEU A 107 -7.58 -8.84 10.19
CA LEU A 107 -8.01 -9.22 8.83
C LEU A 107 -7.75 -10.71 8.55
N CYS A 108 -6.59 -11.23 8.91
CA CYS A 108 -6.26 -12.64 8.76
C CYS A 108 -7.24 -13.55 9.52
N LYS A 109 -7.59 -13.19 10.76
CA LYS A 109 -8.54 -13.94 11.60
C LYS A 109 -9.95 -14.01 11.03
N THR A 110 -10.30 -13.18 10.05
CA THR A 110 -11.61 -13.29 9.37
C THR A 110 -11.74 -14.50 8.46
N GLY A 111 -10.62 -15.13 8.05
CA GLY A 111 -10.62 -16.25 7.09
C GLY A 111 -10.97 -15.87 5.64
N LYS A 112 -11.62 -14.72 5.42
CA LYS A 112 -12.09 -14.27 4.09
C LYS A 112 -10.97 -14.00 3.08
N LEU A 113 -9.75 -13.77 3.56
CA LEU A 113 -8.56 -13.48 2.74
C LEU A 113 -7.55 -14.63 2.85
N GLU A 114 -8.03 -15.86 3.03
CA GLU A 114 -7.20 -17.05 2.96
C GLU A 114 -6.65 -17.27 1.54
N GLY A 115 -5.43 -17.81 1.42
CA GLY A 115 -4.72 -17.94 0.15
C GLY A 115 -4.00 -16.67 -0.35
N PHE A 116 -4.41 -15.47 0.09
CA PHE A 116 -3.73 -14.22 -0.30
C PHE A 116 -2.39 -14.04 0.40
N LYS A 117 -1.41 -13.45 -0.29
CA LYS A 117 -0.07 -13.15 0.24
C LYS A 117 0.08 -11.66 0.49
N TYR A 118 0.86 -11.30 1.50
CA TYR A 118 1.21 -9.91 1.78
C TYR A 118 2.67 -9.77 2.20
N THR A 119 3.21 -8.58 2.00
CA THR A 119 4.54 -8.19 2.50
C THR A 119 4.48 -6.82 3.15
N PHE A 120 5.47 -6.51 3.99
CA PHE A 120 5.65 -5.18 4.56
C PHE A 120 6.69 -4.42 3.74
N TRP A 121 6.42 -3.14 3.49
CA TRP A 121 7.35 -2.26 2.80
C TRP A 121 7.57 -0.98 3.59
N ASP A 122 8.82 -0.56 3.69
CA ASP A 122 9.17 0.68 4.37
C ASP A 122 8.78 1.88 3.51
N SER A 123 7.74 2.59 3.94
CA SER A 123 7.34 3.85 3.31
C SER A 123 8.18 4.98 3.91
N CYS A 124 9.30 5.35 3.27
CA CYS A 124 10.18 6.46 3.68
C CYS A 124 9.44 7.81 3.92
N ILE A 125 8.22 7.97 3.40
CA ILE A 125 7.40 9.19 3.56
C ILE A 125 6.74 9.28 4.96
N ARG A 126 6.77 8.24 5.78
CA ARG A 126 6.22 8.27 7.15
C ARG A 126 7.14 8.92 8.20
N SER A 127 8.24 9.56 7.81
CA SER A 127 8.98 10.40 8.77
C SER A 127 8.18 11.68 9.01
N LYS A 128 8.21 12.22 10.24
CA LYS A 128 7.52 13.49 10.57
C LYS A 128 7.90 14.62 9.62
N ASN A 129 9.16 14.63 9.17
CA ASN A 129 9.69 15.65 8.26
C ASN A 129 9.13 15.46 6.83
N SER A 130 9.11 14.23 6.32
CA SER A 130 8.59 13.96 4.97
C SER A 130 7.07 14.13 4.88
N GLU A 131 6.33 13.76 5.94
CA GLU A 131 4.91 14.07 6.04
C GLU A 131 4.69 15.59 6.03
N PHE A 132 5.39 16.35 6.88
CA PHE A 132 5.30 17.82 6.92
C PHE A 132 5.57 18.47 5.57
N VAL A 133 6.65 18.05 4.88
CA VAL A 133 6.98 18.56 3.54
C VAL A 133 5.85 18.28 2.55
N LEU A 134 5.28 17.07 2.56
CA LEU A 134 4.13 16.72 1.73
C LEU A 134 2.90 17.59 2.08
N GLU A 135 2.64 17.83 3.36
CA GLU A 135 1.54 18.71 3.79
C GLU A 135 1.72 20.13 3.25
N GLN A 136 2.92 20.70 3.34
CA GLN A 136 3.21 22.04 2.82
C GLN A 136 3.04 22.12 1.31
N HIS A 137 3.53 21.11 0.56
CA HIS A 137 3.35 21.07 -0.90
C HIS A 137 1.89 20.95 -1.30
N VAL A 138 1.12 20.08 -0.63
CA VAL A 138 -0.32 19.97 -0.89
C VAL A 138 -1.01 21.29 -0.57
N LYS A 139 -0.71 21.92 0.56
CA LYS A 139 -1.28 23.22 0.94
C LYS A 139 -0.97 24.30 -0.09
N PHE A 140 0.29 24.43 -0.50
CA PHE A 140 0.74 25.36 -1.53
C PHE A 140 -0.02 25.15 -2.85
N MET A 141 -0.12 23.91 -3.33
CA MET A 141 -0.88 23.61 -4.56
C MET A 141 -2.36 23.99 -4.44
N LEU A 142 -2.99 23.72 -3.30
CA LEU A 142 -4.40 24.06 -3.09
C LEU A 142 -4.68 25.57 -3.06
N GLU A 143 -3.75 26.35 -2.50
CA GLU A 143 -3.82 27.81 -2.47
C GLU A 143 -3.66 28.42 -3.87
N HIS A 144 -2.78 27.86 -4.71
CA HIS A 144 -2.46 28.44 -6.02
C HIS A 144 -3.35 27.95 -7.16
N LEU A 145 -3.97 26.76 -7.04
CA LEU A 145 -4.80 26.19 -8.10
C LEU A 145 -6.26 26.67 -8.08
N ASN A 146 -6.62 27.67 -7.27
CA ASN A 146 -8.01 28.16 -7.11
C ASN A 146 -9.02 27.01 -6.94
N GLN A 147 -8.65 25.99 -6.16
CA GLN A 147 -9.53 24.86 -5.82
C GLN A 147 -9.97 24.91 -4.34
N PRO A 148 -10.76 25.92 -3.91
CA PRO A 148 -11.27 26.02 -2.54
C PRO A 148 -12.22 24.87 -2.16
N LYS A 149 -12.63 24.05 -3.14
CA LYS A 149 -13.51 22.88 -2.95
C LYS A 149 -12.79 21.61 -2.49
N ILE A 150 -11.46 21.57 -2.48
CA ILE A 150 -10.74 20.46 -1.84
C ILE A 150 -10.82 20.67 -0.32
N LYS A 151 -11.93 20.20 0.26
CA LYS A 151 -12.28 20.45 1.67
C LYS A 151 -11.38 19.73 2.68
N LYS A 152 -10.44 18.87 2.26
CA LYS A 152 -9.72 17.94 3.15
C LYS A 152 -8.28 17.62 2.67
N PRO A 153 -7.29 18.51 2.88
CA PRO A 153 -5.88 18.25 2.57
C PRO A 153 -5.37 16.95 3.20
N LYS A 154 -5.79 16.64 4.44
CA LYS A 154 -5.49 15.38 5.12
C LYS A 154 -5.93 14.13 4.36
N THR A 155 -7.01 14.20 3.57
CA THR A 155 -7.46 13.06 2.75
C THR A 155 -6.56 12.87 1.53
N ILE A 156 -6.02 13.95 0.95
CA ILE A 156 -5.05 13.88 -0.15
C ILE A 156 -3.74 13.26 0.36
N ILE A 157 -3.19 13.79 1.45
CA ILE A 157 -1.96 13.30 2.08
C ILE A 157 -2.06 11.79 2.35
N LYS A 158 -3.17 11.36 2.96
CA LYS A 158 -3.44 9.93 3.23
C LYS A 158 -3.42 9.05 1.98
N LYS A 159 -3.96 9.53 0.86
CA LYS A 159 -3.92 8.80 -0.42
C LYS A 159 -2.50 8.73 -0.96
N CYS A 160 -1.72 9.81 -0.84
CA CYS A 160 -0.32 9.84 -1.26
C CYS A 160 0.53 8.82 -0.50
N LEU A 161 0.33 8.65 0.81
CA LEU A 161 1.10 7.69 1.61
C LEU A 161 0.98 6.24 1.10
N ALA A 162 -0.24 5.77 0.77
CA ALA A 162 -0.45 4.44 0.20
C ALA A 162 0.19 4.29 -1.19
N VAL A 163 0.12 5.34 -2.01
CA VAL A 163 0.76 5.37 -3.33
C VAL A 163 2.27 5.28 -3.18
N SER A 164 2.86 6.06 -2.29
CA SER A 164 4.31 6.08 -2.08
C SER A 164 4.85 4.77 -1.52
N ALA A 165 4.11 4.12 -0.62
CA ALA A 165 4.47 2.78 -0.14
C ALA A 165 4.49 1.76 -1.29
N LEU A 166 3.44 1.76 -2.13
CA LEU A 166 3.37 0.82 -3.25
C LEU A 166 4.39 1.14 -4.34
N GLN A 167 4.52 2.41 -4.73
CA GLN A 167 5.47 2.83 -5.76
C GLN A 167 6.92 2.50 -5.34
N GLY A 168 7.29 2.79 -4.08
CA GLY A 168 8.62 2.45 -3.59
C GLY A 168 8.92 0.95 -3.66
N PHE A 169 7.91 0.11 -3.41
CA PHE A 169 8.03 -1.35 -3.59
C PHE A 169 8.22 -1.71 -5.07
N LEU A 170 7.37 -1.18 -5.96
CA LEU A 170 7.45 -1.42 -7.40
C LEU A 170 8.82 -1.03 -7.95
N ASP A 171 9.30 0.18 -7.65
CA ASP A 171 10.59 0.70 -8.11
C ASP A 171 11.74 -0.20 -7.66
N CYS A 172 11.73 -0.65 -6.40
CA CYS A 172 12.76 -1.54 -5.89
C CYS A 172 12.73 -2.90 -6.58
N THR A 173 11.54 -3.46 -6.81
CA THR A 173 11.41 -4.75 -7.49
C THR A 173 11.82 -4.69 -8.96
N HIS A 174 11.60 -3.58 -9.67
CA HIS A 174 12.05 -3.43 -11.05
C HIS A 174 13.58 -3.38 -11.13
N LYS A 175 14.24 -2.66 -10.22
CA LYS A 175 15.71 -2.67 -10.13
C LYS A 175 16.26 -4.07 -9.90
N MET A 176 15.62 -4.87 -9.04
CA MET A 176 16.00 -6.26 -8.81
C MET A 176 15.78 -7.17 -10.04
N VAL A 177 14.88 -6.83 -10.96
CA VAL A 177 14.70 -7.56 -12.23
C VAL A 177 15.82 -7.20 -13.20
N GLU A 178 16.13 -5.90 -13.32
CA GLU A 178 17.22 -5.41 -14.17
C GLU A 178 18.56 -6.06 -13.76
N GLU A 179 18.87 -6.07 -12.47
CA GLU A 179 20.09 -6.71 -11.92
C GLU A 179 20.11 -8.24 -12.06
N ASP A 180 18.95 -8.92 -12.13
CA ASP A 180 18.85 -10.38 -12.33
C ASP A 180 19.00 -10.78 -13.82
N CYS A 181 18.87 -9.82 -14.75
CA CYS A 181 18.91 -10.04 -16.20
C CYS A 181 20.27 -9.73 -16.84
N ASP A 182 21.15 -9.04 -16.13
CA ASP A 182 22.56 -8.78 -16.48
C ASP A 182 23.48 -9.92 -16.00
#